data_AF-A0A3N5GM59-F1
#
_entry.id   AF-A0A3N5GM59-F1
#
_cell.length_a   1.000
_cell.length_b   1.000
_cell.length_c   1.000
_cell.angle_alpha   90.00
_cell.angle_beta   90.00
_cell.angle_gamma   90.00
#
_symmetry.space_group_name_H-M   'P 1'
#
loop_
_entity.id
_entity.type
_entity.pdbx_description
1 polymer ?
#
loop_
_entity_poly.entity_id
_entity_poly.type
_entity_poly.pdbx_seq_one_letter_code
_entity_poly.pdbx_strand_id
1 'polypeptide(L)'
;MKRVCRFAAVVLLLGACLARPAAAVRSSSEVRQVDARQLMRMVESAYEDLMRASQLTGGRLDPKAARNRPFWSALDRMGRSVEEVGTALRARDPRFFQSLERGSVALGELRVIRARSGATAPEVDRSLGLLASSYRLLRRSYGSEAARHQRGGALSESERQRFERIQAAQRDFAARLEVLRRKAEERRDRATVTELNRLIAEAYRIASAPLTLDSYLNALIAADEMRGEWVGNRFYAEPADKADWVAASQVVEELHVEAEVGHLFVMELGKVGDWSQLDEPAELPAATEAETGAPAVQIFVPVEEAPAEGVEIFESVVDEETGVVSEPFDEGVASEENVEEAIPAPEATAETPVEEAGEETVVFEEEVIEEEDLPIEGVEPEP
;
A
#
# COMPACT_ATOMS: atom_id res chain seq x y z
N MET A 1 -15.99 -15.61 -89.17
CA MET A 1 -16.32 -14.16 -89.18
C MET A 1 -15.31 -13.50 -88.25
N LYS A 2 -14.29 -12.77 -88.76
CA LYS A 2 -14.31 -11.30 -89.00
C LYS A 2 -14.64 -10.55 -87.68
N ARG A 3 -13.84 -9.67 -87.05
CA ARG A 3 -12.70 -8.80 -87.44
C ARG A 3 -12.09 -8.19 -86.14
N VAL A 4 -10.75 -8.14 -85.98
CA VAL A 4 -9.86 -6.94 -86.05
C VAL A 4 -9.97 -6.00 -84.83
N CYS A 5 -9.03 -6.00 -83.87
CA CYS A 5 -7.72 -5.28 -83.81
C CYS A 5 -7.78 -3.75 -83.69
N ARG A 6 -6.93 -3.21 -82.78
CA ARG A 6 -6.32 -1.84 -82.63
C ARG A 6 -6.55 -1.29 -81.21
N PHE A 7 -5.62 -0.73 -80.41
CA PHE A 7 -4.26 -0.15 -80.54
C PHE A 7 -3.54 -0.49 -79.21
N ALA A 8 -2.28 -0.96 -79.13
CA ALA A 8 -1.01 -0.28 -79.40
C ALA A 8 -0.74 0.98 -78.53
N ALA A 9 0.25 0.82 -77.63
CA ALA A 9 1.24 1.80 -77.18
C ALA A 9 0.86 2.94 -76.22
N VAL A 10 1.15 2.75 -74.94
CA VAL A 10 1.81 3.72 -74.03
C VAL A 10 2.70 2.89 -73.09
N VAL A 11 3.97 2.62 -73.39
CA VAL A 11 5.15 3.50 -73.24
C VAL A 11 5.28 4.02 -71.80
N LEU A 12 6.21 3.39 -71.06
CA LEU A 12 7.10 4.02 -70.09
C LEU A 12 6.47 4.98 -69.07
N LEU A 13 6.11 4.44 -67.91
CA LEU A 13 6.18 5.16 -66.63
C LEU A 13 6.80 4.21 -65.56
N LEU A 14 8.00 3.73 -65.89
CA LEU A 14 9.02 3.43 -64.88
C LEU A 14 9.57 4.79 -64.42
N GLY A 15 9.05 5.31 -63.31
CA GLY A 15 9.49 6.60 -62.78
C GLY A 15 9.02 6.77 -61.35
N ALA A 16 9.98 6.86 -60.44
CA ALA A 16 9.84 7.12 -59.01
C ALA A 16 9.30 5.97 -58.15
N CYS A 17 10.20 5.01 -57.84
CA CYS A 17 10.24 4.47 -56.49
C CYS A 17 10.32 5.65 -55.51
N LEU A 18 9.17 6.01 -54.93
CA LEU A 18 9.10 6.79 -53.72
C LEU A 18 9.70 5.94 -52.60
N ALA A 19 11.03 5.95 -52.51
CA ALA A 19 11.74 5.67 -51.28
C ALA A 19 11.31 6.76 -50.30
N ARG A 20 10.19 6.52 -49.61
CA ARG A 20 9.77 7.29 -48.45
C ARG A 20 10.93 7.12 -47.47
N PRO A 21 11.71 8.18 -47.15
CA PRO A 21 12.68 8.05 -46.09
C PRO A 21 11.88 7.61 -44.87
N ALA A 22 12.18 6.42 -44.34
CA ALA A 22 11.74 6.04 -43.02
C ALA A 22 12.20 7.19 -42.13
N ALA A 23 11.27 8.04 -41.74
CA ALA A 23 11.52 9.00 -40.69
C ALA A 23 11.92 8.14 -39.51
N ALA A 24 13.22 8.08 -39.25
CA ALA A 24 13.73 7.58 -38.00
C ALA A 24 12.97 8.37 -36.94
N VAL A 25 11.99 7.72 -36.32
CA VAL A 25 11.42 8.16 -35.06
C VAL A 25 12.63 8.19 -34.15
N ARG A 26 13.22 9.38 -34.02
CA ARG A 26 14.19 9.65 -32.98
C ARG A 26 13.37 9.54 -31.70
N SER A 27 13.26 8.34 -31.18
CA SER A 27 12.93 8.08 -29.79
C SER A 27 14.11 8.56 -28.96
N SER A 28 14.36 9.87 -28.97
CA SER A 28 15.02 10.53 -27.86
C SER A 28 13.98 10.54 -26.75
N SER A 29 13.90 9.44 -26.00
CA SER A 29 13.35 9.50 -24.65
C SER A 29 14.33 10.36 -23.85
N GLU A 30 14.24 11.69 -24.00
CA GLU A 30 14.89 12.59 -23.06
C GLU A 30 14.33 12.22 -21.70
N VAL A 31 15.20 11.75 -20.82
CA VAL A 31 14.84 11.37 -19.47
C VAL A 31 14.35 12.65 -18.78
N ARG A 32 13.03 12.75 -18.61
CA ARG A 32 12.41 13.93 -18.02
C ARG A 32 12.74 13.94 -16.55
N GLN A 33 13.53 14.93 -16.15
CA GLN A 33 13.92 15.16 -14.77
C GLN A 33 12.83 15.96 -14.04
N VAL A 34 12.44 15.51 -12.85
CA VAL A 34 11.47 16.19 -11.99
C VAL A 34 11.97 16.31 -10.57
N ASP A 35 11.75 17.48 -9.95
CA ASP A 35 12.12 17.72 -8.56
C ASP A 35 10.99 17.29 -7.58
N ALA A 36 11.29 17.25 -6.27
CA ALA A 36 10.33 16.85 -5.24
C ALA A 36 9.08 17.75 -5.21
N ARG A 37 9.22 19.05 -5.49
CA ARG A 37 8.10 20.01 -5.49
C ARG A 37 7.21 19.79 -6.71
N GLN A 38 7.78 19.44 -7.85
CA GLN A 38 7.04 19.08 -9.06
C GLN A 38 6.23 17.80 -8.83
N LEU A 39 6.83 16.76 -8.25
CA LEU A 39 6.11 15.54 -7.89
C LEU A 39 5.01 15.80 -6.85
N MET A 40 5.28 16.64 -5.85
CA MET A 40 4.26 17.04 -4.87
C MET A 40 3.06 17.74 -5.55
N ARG A 41 3.30 18.66 -6.50
CA ARG A 41 2.21 19.29 -7.27
C ARG A 41 1.42 18.29 -8.10
N MET A 42 2.07 17.26 -8.64
CA MET A 42 1.37 16.17 -9.35
C MET A 42 0.48 15.38 -8.39
N VAL A 43 0.94 15.10 -7.18
CA VAL A 43 0.14 14.46 -6.12
C VAL A 43 -1.05 15.33 -5.72
N GLU A 44 -0.83 16.63 -5.46
CA GLU A 44 -1.89 17.60 -5.13
C GLU A 44 -2.95 17.66 -6.25
N SER A 45 -2.52 17.82 -7.50
CA SER A 45 -3.42 17.85 -8.66
C SER A 45 -4.20 16.54 -8.82
N ALA A 46 -3.56 15.38 -8.68
CA ALA A 46 -4.23 14.09 -8.79
C ALA A 46 -5.25 13.86 -7.67
N TYR A 47 -4.96 14.35 -6.46
CA TYR A 47 -5.91 14.34 -5.34
C TYR A 47 -7.12 15.24 -5.61
N GLU A 48 -6.90 16.47 -6.11
CA GLU A 48 -7.99 17.39 -6.48
C GLU A 48 -8.88 16.81 -7.60
N ASP A 49 -8.27 16.17 -8.61
CA ASP A 49 -8.99 15.49 -9.68
C ASP A 49 -9.80 14.30 -9.14
N LEU A 50 -9.25 13.52 -8.22
CA LEU A 50 -9.97 12.46 -7.53
C LEU A 50 -11.16 12.99 -6.73
N MET A 51 -10.97 14.09 -5.98
CA MET A 51 -12.02 14.77 -5.24
C MET A 51 -13.15 15.21 -6.16
N ARG A 52 -12.82 15.90 -7.24
CA ARG A 52 -13.78 16.39 -8.24
C ARG A 52 -14.50 15.23 -8.93
N ALA A 53 -13.78 14.21 -9.37
CA ALA A 53 -14.36 13.01 -9.99
C ALA A 53 -15.34 12.32 -9.05
N SER A 54 -15.02 12.23 -7.75
CA SER A 54 -15.88 11.63 -6.73
C SER A 54 -17.19 12.40 -6.54
N GLN A 55 -17.13 13.73 -6.56
CA GLN A 55 -18.31 14.60 -6.47
C GLN A 55 -19.19 14.52 -7.73
N LEU A 56 -18.58 14.33 -8.91
CA LEU A 56 -19.27 14.30 -10.21
C LEU A 56 -19.83 12.91 -10.59
N THR A 57 -19.85 11.94 -9.68
CA THR A 57 -20.34 10.57 -9.95
C THR A 57 -21.86 10.45 -10.16
N GLY A 58 -22.61 11.56 -10.19
CA GLY A 58 -24.07 11.52 -10.35
C GLY A 58 -24.78 10.80 -9.20
N GLY A 59 -24.25 10.91 -7.98
CA GLY A 59 -24.82 10.31 -6.77
C GLY A 59 -24.36 8.89 -6.44
N ARG A 60 -23.52 8.25 -7.28
CA ARG A 60 -22.97 6.91 -6.97
C ARG A 60 -22.11 6.94 -5.71
N LEU A 61 -21.31 7.99 -5.54
CA LEU A 61 -20.53 8.28 -4.33
C LEU A 61 -21.14 9.47 -3.55
N ASP A 62 -22.46 9.51 -3.34
CA ASP A 62 -23.09 10.56 -2.53
C ASP A 62 -22.49 10.63 -1.11
N PRO A 63 -21.92 11.79 -0.68
CA PRO A 63 -21.35 11.97 0.67
C PRO A 63 -22.38 11.88 1.80
N LYS A 64 -23.67 12.07 1.50
CA LYS A 64 -24.74 11.95 2.50
C LYS A 64 -25.16 10.50 2.73
N ALA A 65 -24.89 9.61 1.79
CA ALA A 65 -25.25 8.20 1.90
C ALA A 65 -24.35 7.48 2.92
N ALA A 66 -24.96 6.86 3.94
CA ALA A 66 -24.23 6.18 5.02
C ALA A 66 -23.23 5.13 4.50
N ARG A 67 -23.60 4.39 3.45
CA ARG A 67 -22.74 3.38 2.80
C ARG A 67 -21.46 3.95 2.18
N ASN A 68 -21.45 5.24 1.83
CA ASN A 68 -20.31 5.91 1.19
C ASN A 68 -19.42 6.66 2.20
N ARG A 69 -19.82 6.76 3.48
CA ARG A 69 -19.03 7.43 4.51
C ARG A 69 -17.59 6.91 4.65
N PRO A 70 -17.32 5.59 4.57
CA PRO A 70 -15.95 5.10 4.62
C PRO A 70 -15.08 5.68 3.51
N PHE A 71 -15.61 5.79 2.29
CA PHE A 71 -14.90 6.36 1.15
C PHE A 71 -14.54 7.82 1.39
N TRP A 72 -15.51 8.63 1.80
CA TRP A 72 -15.26 10.05 2.07
C TRP A 72 -14.33 10.27 3.27
N SER A 73 -14.41 9.42 4.30
CA SER A 73 -13.49 9.47 5.43
C SER A 73 -12.05 9.12 5.05
N ALA A 74 -11.86 8.13 4.18
CA ALA A 74 -10.53 7.76 3.69
C ALA A 74 -9.97 8.80 2.72
N LEU A 75 -10.84 9.40 1.89
CA LEU A 75 -10.47 10.48 0.98
C LEU A 75 -10.06 11.74 1.74
N ASP A 76 -10.73 12.06 2.85
CA ASP A 76 -10.36 13.15 3.76
C ASP A 76 -9.02 12.88 4.47
N ARG A 77 -8.80 11.66 4.99
CA ARG A 77 -7.50 11.27 5.56
C ARG A 77 -6.37 11.39 4.55
N MET A 78 -6.57 10.94 3.31
CA MET A 78 -5.58 11.10 2.25
C MET A 78 -5.30 12.57 1.96
N GLY A 79 -6.33 13.43 1.93
CA GLY A 79 -6.16 14.88 1.76
C GLY A 79 -5.29 15.50 2.85
N ARG A 80 -5.55 15.16 4.12
CA ARG A 80 -4.72 15.59 5.25
C ARG A 80 -3.27 15.11 5.12
N SER A 81 -3.05 13.86 4.72
CA SER A 81 -1.69 13.36 4.47
C SER A 81 -0.98 14.11 3.34
N VAL A 82 -1.67 14.42 2.23
CA VAL A 82 -1.11 15.24 1.14
C VAL A 82 -0.72 16.63 1.64
N GLU A 83 -1.57 17.28 2.42
CA GLU A 83 -1.30 18.61 3.00
C GLU A 83 -0.12 18.59 3.97
N GLU A 84 -0.04 17.58 4.85
CA GLU A 84 1.05 17.39 5.80
C GLU A 84 2.39 17.19 5.09
N VAL A 85 2.43 16.32 4.06
CA VAL A 85 3.63 16.09 3.24
C VAL A 85 4.06 17.38 2.53
N GLY A 86 3.12 18.09 1.89
CA GLY A 86 3.42 19.33 1.19
C GLY A 86 3.94 20.43 2.13
N THR A 87 3.36 20.53 3.33
CA THR A 87 3.78 21.50 4.36
C THR A 87 5.16 21.17 4.90
N ALA A 88 5.42 19.90 5.25
CA ALA A 88 6.73 19.46 5.73
C ALA A 88 7.81 19.62 4.66
N LEU A 89 7.50 19.34 3.39
CA LEU A 89 8.41 19.55 2.26
C LEU A 89 8.81 21.03 2.10
N ARG A 90 7.83 21.94 2.15
CA ARG A 90 8.09 23.39 2.05
C ARG A 90 8.89 23.92 3.24
N ALA A 91 8.58 23.43 4.43
CA ALA A 91 9.25 23.82 5.67
C ALA A 91 10.65 23.20 5.82
N ARG A 92 11.02 22.23 4.96
CA ARG A 92 12.20 21.39 5.16
C ARG A 92 12.21 20.79 6.58
N ASP A 93 11.04 20.27 6.99
CA ASP A 93 10.84 19.63 8.28
C ASP A 93 11.16 18.12 8.16
N PRO A 94 12.06 17.55 8.99
CA PRO A 94 12.35 16.11 8.98
C PRO A 94 11.11 15.21 9.12
N ARG A 95 10.00 15.72 9.66
CA ARG A 95 8.69 15.04 9.66
C ARG A 95 8.15 14.72 8.26
N PHE A 96 8.72 15.29 7.20
CA PHE A 96 8.40 15.00 5.81
C PHE A 96 8.43 13.49 5.53
N PHE A 97 9.48 12.78 5.98
CA PHE A 97 9.62 11.34 5.75
C PHE A 97 8.52 10.53 6.45
N GLN A 98 8.25 10.83 7.73
CA GLN A 98 7.17 10.17 8.47
C GLN A 98 5.79 10.49 7.87
N SER A 99 5.61 11.70 7.34
CA SER A 99 4.36 12.10 6.67
C SER A 99 4.19 11.34 5.35
N LEU A 100 5.28 11.09 4.61
CA LEU A 100 5.24 10.26 3.41
C LEU A 100 4.82 8.82 3.72
N GLU A 101 5.37 8.23 4.78
CA GLU A 101 5.00 6.90 5.26
C GLU A 101 3.49 6.84 5.63
N ARG A 102 3.03 7.80 6.44
CA ARG A 102 1.61 7.91 6.83
C ARG A 102 0.68 8.08 5.63
N GLY A 103 1.07 8.85 4.61
CA GLY A 103 0.24 8.98 3.41
C GLY A 103 0.25 7.73 2.52
N SER A 104 1.27 6.87 2.53
CA SER A 104 1.20 5.55 1.87
C SER A 104 0.14 4.66 2.52
N VAL A 105 0.01 4.72 3.85
CA VAL A 105 -1.05 4.01 4.59
C VAL A 105 -2.42 4.56 4.19
N ALA A 106 -2.60 5.89 4.20
CA ALA A 106 -3.86 6.52 3.80
C ALA A 106 -4.25 6.17 2.35
N LEU A 107 -3.27 6.11 1.44
CA LEU A 107 -3.47 5.69 0.05
C LEU A 107 -3.90 4.22 -0.06
N GLY A 108 -3.23 3.32 0.65
CA GLY A 108 -3.61 1.90 0.69
C GLY A 108 -5.04 1.69 1.19
N GLU A 109 -5.41 2.42 2.24
CA GLU A 109 -6.76 2.40 2.81
C GLU A 109 -7.81 2.87 1.79
N LEU A 110 -7.56 4.03 1.17
CA LEU A 110 -8.45 4.62 0.17
C LEU A 110 -8.66 3.69 -1.03
N ARG A 111 -7.60 3.00 -1.49
CA ARG A 111 -7.68 2.05 -2.60
C ARG A 111 -8.61 0.88 -2.29
N VAL A 112 -8.47 0.28 -1.12
CA VAL A 112 -9.36 -0.83 -0.70
C VAL A 112 -10.78 -0.35 -0.53
N ILE A 113 -11.01 0.76 0.16
CA ILE A 113 -12.36 1.28 0.38
C ILE A 113 -13.03 1.64 -0.96
N ARG A 114 -12.29 2.21 -1.91
CA ARG A 114 -12.79 2.47 -3.27
C ARG A 114 -13.20 1.16 -3.95
N ALA A 115 -12.35 0.14 -3.94
CA ALA A 115 -12.64 -1.17 -4.54
C ALA A 115 -13.88 -1.84 -3.90
N ARG A 116 -14.01 -1.73 -2.57
CA ARG A 116 -15.11 -2.31 -1.78
C ARG A 116 -16.40 -1.50 -1.81
N SER A 117 -16.38 -0.25 -2.26
CA SER A 117 -17.57 0.62 -2.34
C SER A 117 -18.64 0.10 -3.31
N GLY A 118 -18.28 -0.75 -4.27
CA GLY A 118 -19.19 -1.28 -5.30
C GLY A 118 -19.70 -0.26 -6.32
N ALA A 119 -19.34 1.03 -6.17
CA ALA A 119 -19.73 2.07 -7.10
C ALA A 119 -18.93 1.95 -8.41
N THR A 120 -19.59 1.96 -9.57
CA THR A 120 -18.90 2.05 -10.86
C THR A 120 -18.62 3.52 -11.18
N ALA A 121 -17.36 3.94 -11.18
CA ALA A 121 -16.97 5.33 -11.43
C ALA A 121 -15.57 5.37 -12.09
N PRO A 122 -15.48 5.17 -13.41
CA PRO A 122 -14.19 4.98 -14.09
C PRO A 122 -13.27 6.21 -14.00
N GLU A 123 -13.82 7.42 -13.93
CA GLU A 123 -13.05 8.65 -13.72
C GLU A 123 -12.42 8.70 -12.32
N VAL A 124 -13.11 8.17 -11.31
CA VAL A 124 -12.57 8.03 -9.94
C VAL A 124 -11.44 7.03 -9.93
N ASP A 125 -11.60 5.88 -10.61
CA ASP A 125 -10.57 4.85 -10.69
C ASP A 125 -9.32 5.34 -11.43
N ARG A 126 -9.50 6.09 -12.52
CA ARG A 126 -8.41 6.74 -13.25
C ARG A 126 -7.66 7.73 -12.35
N SER A 127 -8.38 8.62 -11.68
CA SER A 127 -7.78 9.67 -10.84
C SER A 127 -7.06 9.08 -9.62
N LEU A 128 -7.64 8.03 -9.02
CA LEU A 128 -7.00 7.29 -7.93
C LEU A 128 -5.72 6.57 -8.42
N GLY A 129 -5.74 6.01 -9.63
CA GLY A 129 -4.54 5.41 -10.24
C GLY A 129 -3.42 6.42 -10.49
N LEU A 130 -3.76 7.64 -10.92
CA LEU A 130 -2.81 8.75 -11.06
C LEU A 130 -2.24 9.16 -9.69
N LEU A 131 -3.11 9.38 -8.70
CA LEU A 131 -2.69 9.71 -7.34
C LEU A 131 -1.74 8.64 -6.78
N ALA A 132 -2.09 7.36 -6.92
CA ALA A 132 -1.26 6.27 -6.43
C ALA A 132 0.11 6.23 -7.11
N SER A 133 0.15 6.41 -8.42
CA SER A 133 1.39 6.39 -9.20
C SER A 133 2.29 7.59 -8.86
N SER A 134 1.72 8.80 -8.79
CA SER A 134 2.46 10.01 -8.42
C SER A 134 2.98 9.97 -6.99
N TYR A 135 2.18 9.45 -6.05
CA TYR A 135 2.57 9.36 -4.65
C TYR A 135 3.70 8.34 -4.43
N ARG A 136 3.60 7.16 -5.05
CA ARG A 136 4.67 6.15 -5.01
C ARG A 136 5.96 6.67 -5.62
N LEU A 137 5.86 7.41 -6.72
CA LEU A 137 7.03 8.03 -7.34
C LEU A 137 7.67 9.06 -6.41
N LEU A 138 6.88 9.93 -5.79
CA LEU A 138 7.37 10.88 -4.78
C LEU A 138 8.09 10.16 -3.64
N ARG A 139 7.49 9.12 -3.06
CA ARG A 139 8.10 8.34 -1.97
C ARG A 139 9.37 7.61 -2.42
N ARG A 140 9.36 6.95 -3.56
CA ARG A 140 10.52 6.21 -4.07
C ARG A 140 11.70 7.12 -4.42
N SER A 141 11.43 8.34 -4.90
CA SER A 141 12.47 9.28 -5.32
C SER A 141 12.99 10.16 -4.19
N TYR A 142 12.15 10.46 -3.19
CA TYR A 142 12.46 11.46 -2.17
C TYR A 142 12.16 11.02 -0.73
N GLY A 143 11.71 9.79 -0.52
CA GLY A 143 11.50 9.20 0.80
C GLY A 143 12.81 8.87 1.53
N SER A 144 12.68 8.37 2.75
CA SER A 144 13.82 7.93 3.56
C SER A 144 14.57 6.78 2.88
N GLU A 145 13.86 5.97 2.11
CA GLU A 145 14.38 4.89 1.30
C GLU A 145 15.26 5.41 0.17
N ALA A 146 14.85 6.49 -0.51
CA ALA A 146 15.64 7.10 -1.58
C ALA A 146 16.96 7.65 -1.04
N ALA A 147 16.90 8.40 0.07
CA ALA A 147 18.07 8.91 0.77
C ALA A 147 19.02 7.79 1.24
N ARG A 148 18.47 6.63 1.62
CA ARG A 148 19.27 5.45 1.95
C ARG A 148 19.87 4.78 0.71
N HIS A 149 19.13 4.69 -0.38
CA HIS A 149 19.60 4.12 -1.65
C HIS A 149 20.75 4.95 -2.25
N GLN A 150 20.64 6.28 -2.25
CA GLN A 150 21.68 7.19 -2.75
C GLN A 150 23.00 7.09 -1.98
N ARG A 151 22.95 6.84 -0.67
CA ARG A 151 24.14 6.55 0.13
C ARG A 151 24.88 5.30 -0.35
N GLY A 152 24.20 4.42 -1.07
CA GLY A 152 24.76 3.21 -1.67
C GLY A 152 25.22 2.18 -0.64
N GLY A 153 26.06 1.26 -1.09
CA GLY A 153 26.58 0.16 -0.27
C GLY A 153 25.59 -0.99 -0.08
N ALA A 154 26.06 -2.04 0.59
CA ALA A 154 25.23 -3.19 0.92
C ALA A 154 24.27 -2.89 2.10
N LEU A 155 23.39 -3.84 2.39
CA LEU A 155 22.67 -3.89 3.66
C LEU A 155 23.69 -3.95 4.81
N SER A 156 23.53 -3.04 5.78
CA SER A 156 24.18 -3.20 7.07
C SER A 156 23.61 -4.41 7.83
N GLU A 157 24.32 -4.87 8.85
CA GLU A 157 23.88 -6.02 9.65
C GLU A 157 22.54 -5.76 10.37
N SER A 158 22.33 -4.55 10.88
CA SER A 158 21.07 -4.17 11.52
C SER A 158 19.91 -4.09 10.52
N GLU A 159 20.15 -3.58 9.30
CA GLU A 159 19.15 -3.58 8.24
C GLU A 159 18.83 -4.99 7.76
N ARG A 160 19.83 -5.88 7.67
CA ARG A 160 19.63 -7.30 7.34
C ARG A 160 18.74 -7.98 8.38
N GLN A 161 19.07 -7.88 9.65
CA GLN A 161 18.27 -8.46 10.74
C GLN A 161 16.85 -7.87 10.78
N ARG A 162 16.70 -6.58 10.50
CA ARG A 162 15.38 -5.95 10.36
C ARG A 162 14.63 -6.51 9.16
N PHE A 163 15.29 -6.68 8.02
CA PHE A 163 14.64 -7.24 6.83
C PHE A 163 14.20 -8.69 7.05
N GLU A 164 15.03 -9.51 7.70
CA GLU A 164 14.66 -10.89 8.07
C GLU A 164 13.44 -10.93 9.00
N ARG A 165 13.34 -10.00 9.96
CA ARG A 165 12.13 -9.84 10.80
C ARG A 165 10.91 -9.43 10.00
N ILE A 166 11.04 -8.48 9.07
CA ILE A 166 9.97 -8.11 8.13
C ILE A 166 9.52 -9.35 7.35
N GLN A 167 10.46 -10.12 6.80
CA GLN A 167 10.13 -11.33 6.05
C GLN A 167 9.40 -12.36 6.92
N ALA A 168 9.87 -12.61 8.14
CA ALA A 168 9.23 -13.55 9.05
C ALA A 168 7.80 -13.13 9.40
N ALA A 169 7.59 -11.85 9.73
CA ALA A 169 6.26 -11.32 10.03
C ALA A 169 5.34 -11.35 8.81
N GLN A 170 5.85 -11.10 7.60
CA GLN A 170 5.05 -11.21 6.38
C GLN A 170 4.63 -12.67 6.09
N ARG A 171 5.47 -13.66 6.42
CA ARG A 171 5.06 -15.09 6.38
C ARG A 171 3.96 -15.39 7.40
N ASP A 172 4.09 -14.92 8.64
CA ASP A 172 3.07 -15.12 9.67
C ASP A 172 1.76 -14.42 9.29
N PHE A 173 1.83 -13.19 8.80
CA PHE A 173 0.68 -12.44 8.31
C PHE A 173 -0.03 -13.21 7.18
N ALA A 174 0.70 -13.66 6.16
CA ALA A 174 0.13 -14.46 5.07
C ALA A 174 -0.57 -15.74 5.58
N ALA A 175 0.03 -16.45 6.54
CA ALA A 175 -0.56 -17.64 7.15
C ALA A 175 -1.88 -17.33 7.89
N ARG A 176 -1.97 -16.19 8.58
CA ARG A 176 -3.21 -15.74 9.24
C ARG A 176 -4.27 -15.32 8.22
N LEU A 177 -3.87 -14.67 7.13
CA LEU A 177 -4.77 -14.31 6.04
C LEU A 177 -5.35 -15.54 5.33
N GLU A 178 -4.60 -16.65 5.21
CA GLU A 178 -5.11 -17.91 4.67
C GLU A 178 -6.29 -18.47 5.48
N VAL A 179 -6.25 -18.33 6.81
CA VAL A 179 -7.37 -18.72 7.68
C VAL A 179 -8.62 -17.89 7.36
N LEU A 180 -8.46 -16.57 7.27
CA LEU A 180 -9.53 -15.66 6.90
C LEU A 180 -10.06 -15.93 5.49
N ARG A 181 -9.18 -16.26 4.55
CA ARG A 181 -9.51 -16.56 3.16
C ARG A 181 -10.42 -17.78 3.08
N ARG A 182 -10.07 -18.88 3.77
CA ARG A 182 -10.90 -20.09 3.81
C ARG A 182 -12.29 -19.81 4.38
N LYS A 183 -12.38 -19.05 5.48
CA LYS A 183 -13.68 -18.62 6.04
C LYS A 183 -14.50 -17.79 5.05
N ALA A 184 -13.86 -16.88 4.32
CA ALA A 184 -14.52 -16.10 3.27
C ALA A 184 -14.99 -16.99 2.10
N GLU A 185 -14.24 -18.03 1.73
CA GLU A 185 -14.62 -19.00 0.70
C GLU A 185 -15.83 -19.85 1.10
N GLU A 186 -15.87 -20.34 2.34
CA GLU A 186 -17.01 -21.08 2.90
C GLU A 186 -18.29 -20.24 2.84
N ARG A 187 -18.18 -18.94 3.10
CA ARG A 187 -19.28 -17.97 2.98
C ARG A 187 -19.56 -17.50 1.54
N ARG A 188 -18.74 -17.91 0.58
CA ARG A 188 -18.81 -17.48 -0.83
C ARG A 188 -18.65 -15.97 -1.02
N ASP A 189 -17.96 -15.29 -0.11
CA ASP A 189 -17.64 -13.86 -0.22
C ASP A 189 -16.45 -13.65 -1.17
N ARG A 190 -16.78 -13.59 -2.47
CA ARG A 190 -15.77 -13.44 -3.54
C ARG A 190 -14.95 -12.18 -3.42
N ALA A 191 -15.55 -11.07 -2.98
CA ALA A 191 -14.84 -9.80 -2.87
C ALA A 191 -13.77 -9.87 -1.78
N THR A 192 -14.06 -10.52 -0.65
CA THR A 192 -13.09 -10.67 0.45
C THR A 192 -12.00 -11.67 0.08
N VAL A 193 -12.35 -12.77 -0.60
CA VAL A 193 -11.36 -13.73 -1.12
C VAL A 193 -10.38 -13.06 -2.08
N THR A 194 -10.87 -12.23 -3.02
CA THR A 194 -10.00 -11.50 -3.95
C THR A 194 -9.02 -10.56 -3.23
N GLU A 195 -9.49 -9.80 -2.23
CA GLU A 195 -8.61 -8.91 -1.47
C GLU A 195 -7.59 -9.67 -0.62
N LEU A 196 -8.02 -10.74 0.06
CA LEU A 196 -7.12 -11.57 0.88
C LEU A 196 -6.07 -12.26 0.01
N ASN A 197 -6.43 -12.79 -1.17
CA ASN A 197 -5.47 -13.36 -2.12
C ASN A 197 -4.41 -12.35 -2.54
N ARG A 198 -4.82 -11.11 -2.80
CA ARG A 198 -3.90 -10.03 -3.18
C ARG A 198 -2.93 -9.71 -2.04
N LEU A 199 -3.42 -9.59 -0.81
CA LEU A 199 -2.59 -9.35 0.37
C LEU A 199 -1.66 -10.53 0.68
N ILE A 200 -2.14 -11.77 0.54
CA ILE A 200 -1.33 -12.99 0.72
C ILE A 200 -0.18 -13.04 -0.31
N ALA A 201 -0.49 -12.78 -1.59
CA ALA A 201 0.52 -12.77 -2.65
C ALA A 201 1.60 -11.71 -2.40
N GLU A 202 1.18 -10.52 -1.96
CA GLU A 202 2.08 -9.42 -1.61
C GLU A 202 2.97 -9.75 -0.41
N ALA A 203 2.38 -10.30 0.66
CA ALA A 203 3.10 -10.73 1.85
C ALA A 203 4.15 -11.79 1.52
N TYR A 204 3.79 -12.81 0.72
CA TYR A 204 4.75 -13.82 0.26
C TYR A 204 5.85 -13.24 -0.61
N ARG A 205 5.53 -12.29 -1.50
CA ARG A 205 6.53 -11.60 -2.33
C ARG A 205 7.56 -10.86 -1.48
N ILE A 206 7.15 -10.17 -0.41
CA ILE A 206 8.08 -9.53 0.52
C ILE A 206 8.90 -10.59 1.28
N ALA A 207 8.23 -11.63 1.78
CA ALA A 207 8.85 -12.71 2.55
C ALA A 207 9.89 -13.53 1.76
N SER A 208 9.75 -13.64 0.45
CA SER A 208 10.67 -14.38 -0.42
C SER A 208 11.68 -13.49 -1.15
N ALA A 209 11.67 -12.18 -0.92
CA ALA A 209 12.57 -11.26 -1.59
C ALA A 209 14.05 -11.54 -1.21
N PRO A 210 15.02 -11.35 -2.12
CA PRO A 210 16.43 -11.55 -1.79
C PRO A 210 16.90 -10.51 -0.76
N LEU A 211 17.84 -10.86 0.12
CA LEU A 211 18.41 -9.96 1.13
C LEU A 211 19.37 -8.94 0.49
N THR A 212 18.81 -8.02 -0.29
CA THR A 212 19.49 -6.90 -0.95
C THR A 212 18.93 -5.57 -0.46
N LEU A 213 19.71 -4.49 -0.60
CA LEU A 213 19.27 -3.15 -0.19
C LEU A 213 17.96 -2.76 -0.91
N ASP A 214 17.89 -2.95 -2.22
CA ASP A 214 16.71 -2.60 -3.01
C ASP A 214 15.46 -3.36 -2.57
N SER A 215 15.59 -4.66 -2.30
CA SER A 215 14.48 -5.48 -1.83
C SER A 215 14.01 -5.04 -0.45
N TYR A 216 14.93 -4.70 0.46
CA TYR A 216 14.60 -4.18 1.78
C TYR A 216 13.85 -2.85 1.69
N LEU A 217 14.36 -1.90 0.89
CA LEU A 217 13.72 -0.59 0.70
C LEU A 217 12.34 -0.71 0.05
N ASN A 218 12.19 -1.56 -0.97
CA ASN A 218 10.90 -1.84 -1.59
C ASN A 218 9.93 -2.51 -0.61
N ALA A 219 10.41 -3.39 0.27
CA ALA A 219 9.60 -4.04 1.29
C ALA A 219 9.05 -3.03 2.31
N LEU A 220 9.81 -2.01 2.69
CA LEU A 220 9.34 -0.94 3.59
C LEU A 220 8.14 -0.18 2.97
N ILE A 221 8.28 0.24 1.71
CA ILE A 221 7.21 0.94 0.98
C ILE A 221 5.96 0.07 0.85
N ALA A 222 6.16 -1.19 0.44
CA ALA A 222 5.05 -2.14 0.26
C ALA A 222 4.33 -2.45 1.57
N ALA A 223 5.08 -2.63 2.67
CA ALA A 223 4.50 -2.93 3.98
C ALA A 223 3.58 -1.80 4.49
N ASP A 224 3.93 -0.54 4.27
CA ASP A 224 3.06 0.59 4.65
C ASP A 224 1.77 0.64 3.84
N GLU A 225 1.85 0.41 2.52
CA GLU A 225 0.64 0.34 1.70
C GLU A 225 -0.24 -0.84 2.11
N MET A 226 0.35 -2.02 2.33
CA MET A 226 -0.38 -3.19 2.83
C MET A 226 -1.06 -2.92 4.18
N ARG A 227 -0.41 -2.19 5.08
CA ARG A 227 -1.01 -1.76 6.35
C ARG A 227 -2.25 -0.89 6.11
N GLY A 228 -2.16 0.06 5.19
CA GLY A 228 -3.32 0.85 4.75
C GLY A 228 -4.45 0.00 4.23
N GLU A 229 -4.12 -0.93 3.33
CA GLU A 229 -5.09 -1.85 2.73
C GLU A 229 -5.74 -2.78 3.78
N TRP A 230 -4.99 -3.21 4.80
CA TRP A 230 -5.49 -3.97 5.94
C TRP A 230 -6.51 -3.15 6.76
N VAL A 231 -6.15 -1.90 7.11
CA VAL A 231 -7.05 -0.97 7.80
C VAL A 231 -8.33 -0.74 7.01
N GLY A 232 -8.22 -0.56 5.68
CA GLY A 232 -9.37 -0.35 4.81
C GLY A 232 -10.31 -1.56 4.76
N ASN A 233 -9.76 -2.77 4.78
CA ASN A 233 -10.56 -4.00 4.78
C ASN A 233 -11.26 -4.25 6.11
N ARG A 234 -10.72 -3.78 7.24
CA ARG A 234 -11.31 -3.94 8.58
C ARG A 234 -12.77 -3.46 8.65
N PHE A 235 -13.13 -2.41 7.90
CA PHE A 235 -14.51 -1.92 7.85
C PHE A 235 -15.50 -2.95 7.28
N TYR A 236 -15.02 -3.83 6.40
CA TYR A 236 -15.82 -4.84 5.71
C TYR A 236 -15.63 -6.25 6.27
N ALA A 237 -14.88 -6.37 7.37
CA ALA A 237 -14.67 -7.65 8.05
C ALA A 237 -15.99 -8.16 8.64
N GLU A 238 -16.29 -9.44 8.41
CA GLU A 238 -17.46 -10.08 9.01
C GLU A 238 -17.32 -10.12 10.53
N PRO A 239 -18.38 -9.79 11.31
CA PRO A 239 -18.31 -9.77 12.77
C PRO A 239 -17.82 -11.08 13.39
N ALA A 240 -18.13 -12.21 12.76
CA ALA A 240 -17.72 -13.55 13.19
C ALA A 240 -16.19 -13.77 13.11
N ASP A 241 -15.48 -13.02 12.26
CA ASP A 241 -14.03 -13.17 12.07
C ASP A 241 -13.22 -12.17 12.91
N LYS A 242 -13.89 -11.34 13.73
CA LYS A 242 -13.25 -10.24 14.45
C LYS A 242 -12.01 -10.67 15.24
N ALA A 243 -12.04 -11.87 15.84
CA ALA A 243 -10.90 -12.41 16.58
C ALA A 243 -9.69 -12.68 15.67
N ASP A 244 -9.90 -13.28 14.50
CA ASP A 244 -8.83 -13.55 13.53
C ASP A 244 -8.28 -12.25 12.92
N TRP A 245 -9.16 -11.27 12.65
CA TRP A 245 -8.74 -9.94 12.24
C TRP A 245 -7.90 -9.25 13.33
N VAL A 246 -8.26 -9.36 14.61
CA VAL A 246 -7.42 -8.81 15.69
C VAL A 246 -6.06 -9.53 15.75
N ALA A 247 -6.05 -10.86 15.65
CA ALA A 247 -4.83 -11.65 15.67
C ALA A 247 -3.89 -11.33 14.50
N ALA A 248 -4.43 -11.11 13.30
CA ALA A 248 -3.64 -10.67 12.14
C ALA A 248 -3.18 -9.21 12.27
N SER A 249 -3.96 -8.36 12.93
CA SER A 249 -3.58 -6.95 13.17
C SER A 249 -2.35 -6.84 14.08
N GLN A 250 -2.19 -7.73 15.06
CA GLN A 250 -1.02 -7.73 15.94
C GLN A 250 0.29 -7.82 15.15
N VAL A 251 0.35 -8.67 14.13
CA VAL A 251 1.53 -8.82 13.25
C VAL A 251 1.83 -7.53 12.47
N VAL A 252 0.77 -6.86 11.99
CA VAL A 252 0.89 -5.60 11.25
C VAL A 252 1.38 -4.46 12.15
N GLU A 253 0.89 -4.40 13.39
CA GLU A 253 1.28 -3.36 14.36
C GLU A 253 2.67 -3.60 14.96
N GLU A 254 3.05 -4.84 15.26
CA GLU A 254 4.39 -5.19 15.77
C GLU A 254 5.49 -4.78 14.79
N LEU A 255 5.26 -4.99 13.49
CA LEU A 255 6.16 -4.52 12.43
C LEU A 255 6.34 -3.01 12.43
N HIS A 256 5.30 -2.27 12.81
CA HIS A 256 5.31 -0.82 12.77
C HIS A 256 5.96 -0.19 14.01
N VAL A 257 5.65 -0.70 15.21
CA VAL A 257 6.24 -0.19 16.46
C VAL A 257 7.76 -0.35 16.45
N GLU A 258 8.27 -1.48 15.96
CA GLU A 258 9.72 -1.66 15.79
C GLU A 258 10.31 -0.76 14.69
N ALA A 259 9.54 -0.47 13.64
CA ALA A 259 9.95 0.42 12.58
C ALA A 259 10.08 1.88 13.06
N GLU A 260 9.14 2.37 13.87
CA GLU A 260 9.19 3.72 14.42
C GLU A 260 10.32 3.89 15.43
N VAL A 261 10.50 2.90 16.32
CA VAL A 261 11.60 2.91 17.29
C VAL A 261 12.95 2.82 16.57
N GLY A 262 13.09 1.98 15.54
CA GLY A 262 14.33 1.81 14.78
C GLY A 262 14.67 2.96 13.81
N HIS A 263 13.67 3.60 13.18
CA HIS A 263 13.91 4.68 12.22
C HIS A 263 14.47 5.95 12.87
N LEU A 264 14.10 6.22 14.13
CA LEU A 264 14.66 7.32 14.92
C LEU A 264 16.17 7.15 15.19
N PHE A 265 16.72 5.93 15.10
CA PHE A 265 18.14 5.66 15.32
C PHE A 265 18.97 5.47 14.04
N VAL A 266 18.35 5.00 12.93
CA VAL A 266 19.08 4.74 11.67
C VAL A 266 19.15 5.98 10.77
N MET A 267 18.13 6.83 10.81
CA MET A 267 18.29 8.20 10.33
C MET A 267 18.61 9.03 11.57
N GLU A 268 19.88 9.38 11.75
CA GLU A 268 20.18 10.62 12.47
C GLU A 268 19.52 11.74 11.65
N LEU A 269 18.22 11.97 11.86
CA LEU A 269 17.41 12.96 11.15
C LEU A 269 17.99 14.37 11.32
N GLY A 270 18.75 14.59 12.40
CA GLY A 270 19.58 15.78 12.62
C GLY A 270 20.88 15.84 11.80
N LYS A 271 21.36 14.73 11.25
CA LYS A 271 22.47 14.66 10.26
C LYS A 271 21.99 14.62 8.81
N VAL A 272 20.69 14.41 8.56
CA VAL A 272 20.03 14.82 7.30
C VAL A 272 19.85 16.35 7.27
N GLY A 273 20.88 17.09 7.69
CA GLY A 273 20.94 18.54 7.57
C GLY A 273 21.13 18.98 6.11
N ASP A 274 21.48 18.03 5.23
CA ASP A 274 21.64 18.27 3.82
C ASP A 274 20.35 17.91 3.06
N TRP A 275 19.47 18.91 2.92
CA TRP A 275 18.25 18.86 2.12
C TRP A 275 18.53 18.92 0.61
N SER A 276 19.81 18.96 0.19
CA SER A 276 20.24 18.97 -1.21
C SER A 276 19.64 17.82 -2.02
N GLN A 277 19.44 16.65 -1.39
CA GLN A 277 18.83 15.47 -2.01
C GLN A 277 17.41 15.73 -2.52
N LEU A 278 16.65 16.63 -1.90
CA LEU A 278 15.31 17.01 -2.38
C LEU A 278 15.35 18.04 -3.50
N ASP A 279 16.48 18.72 -3.65
CA ASP A 279 16.73 19.69 -4.72
C ASP A 279 17.33 18.99 -5.96
N GLU A 280 17.85 17.75 -5.83
CA GLU A 280 18.33 16.94 -6.95
C GLU A 280 17.15 16.39 -7.78
N PRO A 281 17.14 16.57 -9.10
CA PRO A 281 16.08 16.06 -9.95
C PRO A 281 16.10 14.53 -10.03
N ALA A 282 14.94 13.90 -9.87
CA ALA A 282 14.73 12.49 -10.11
C ALA A 282 14.32 12.23 -11.55
N GLU A 283 14.74 11.10 -12.11
CA GLU A 283 14.33 10.67 -13.44
C GLU A 283 12.88 10.16 -13.43
N LEU A 284 12.04 10.66 -14.34
CA LEU A 284 10.73 10.07 -14.61
C LEU A 284 10.90 8.77 -15.39
N PRO A 285 10.31 7.65 -14.94
CA PRO A 285 10.25 6.45 -15.78
C PRO A 285 9.45 6.76 -17.04
N ALA A 286 10.01 6.40 -18.20
CA ALA A 286 9.49 6.71 -19.55
C ALA A 286 8.03 6.28 -19.78
N ALA A 287 7.47 5.43 -18.92
CA ALA A 287 6.11 4.91 -19.00
C ALA A 287 5.02 5.81 -18.36
N THR A 288 5.37 6.96 -17.76
CA THR A 288 4.36 7.82 -17.10
C THR A 288 3.52 8.68 -18.06
N GLU A 289 3.82 8.70 -19.37
CA GLU A 289 3.10 9.55 -20.34
C GLU A 289 2.10 8.80 -21.25
N ALA A 290 1.90 7.48 -21.14
CA ALA A 290 0.93 6.79 -22.00
C ALA A 290 0.29 5.54 -21.36
N GLU A 291 -1.04 5.50 -21.48
CA GLU A 291 -1.96 4.35 -21.30
C GLU A 291 -2.53 4.07 -19.90
N THR A 292 -3.72 4.66 -19.72
CA THR A 292 -4.79 4.27 -18.80
C THR A 292 -5.23 2.82 -18.97
N GLY A 293 -4.46 1.89 -18.42
CA GLY A 293 -4.81 0.47 -18.36
C GLY A 293 -3.88 -0.27 -17.43
N ALA A 294 -3.90 0.08 -16.14
CA ALA A 294 -3.10 -0.47 -15.05
C ALA A 294 -2.27 -1.73 -15.39
N PRO A 295 -0.99 -1.57 -15.77
CA PRO A 295 0.04 -2.46 -15.28
C PRO A 295 0.60 -1.88 -13.99
N ALA A 296 0.96 -2.75 -13.05
CA ALA A 296 1.78 -2.37 -11.90
C ALA A 296 2.94 -1.50 -12.38
N VAL A 297 3.17 -0.35 -11.74
CA VAL A 297 4.46 0.33 -11.81
C VAL A 297 5.49 -0.76 -11.53
N GLN A 298 6.26 -1.15 -12.55
CA GLN A 298 7.27 -2.18 -12.41
C GLN A 298 8.25 -1.69 -11.34
N ILE A 299 8.16 -2.36 -10.20
CA ILE A 299 9.15 -2.34 -9.13
C ILE A 299 10.49 -2.65 -9.81
N PHE A 300 11.52 -1.87 -9.45
CA PHE A 300 12.90 -1.96 -9.92
C PHE A 300 13.22 -3.35 -10.52
N VAL A 301 13.28 -3.44 -11.85
CA VAL A 301 13.63 -4.68 -12.55
C VAL A 301 15.11 -4.93 -12.30
N PRO A 302 15.51 -6.04 -11.63
CA PRO A 302 16.91 -6.42 -11.61
C PRO A 302 17.34 -6.84 -13.02
N VAL A 303 18.58 -6.50 -13.33
CA VAL A 303 19.36 -6.83 -14.53
C VAL A 303 18.99 -8.17 -15.18
N GLU A 304 18.90 -8.17 -16.52
CA GLU A 304 18.87 -9.37 -17.38
C GLU A 304 19.90 -10.42 -16.91
N GLU A 305 19.43 -11.50 -16.29
CA GLU A 305 20.20 -12.74 -16.17
C GLU A 305 19.77 -13.71 -17.29
N ALA A 306 20.78 -14.19 -18.01
CA ALA A 306 20.72 -15.11 -19.14
C ALA A 306 19.95 -16.42 -18.81
N PRO A 307 19.43 -17.13 -19.83
CA PRO A 307 18.59 -18.31 -19.61
C PRO A 307 19.36 -19.44 -18.94
N ALA A 308 18.94 -19.82 -17.74
CA ALA A 308 19.25 -21.12 -17.16
C ALA A 308 18.23 -22.14 -17.67
N GLU A 309 18.73 -23.13 -18.42
CA GLU A 309 18.02 -24.33 -18.83
C GLU A 309 17.56 -25.15 -17.62
N GLY A 310 16.35 -25.71 -17.73
CA GLY A 310 16.03 -27.04 -17.18
C GLY A 310 15.65 -27.13 -15.71
N VAL A 311 14.36 -26.96 -15.40
CA VAL A 311 13.72 -27.71 -14.31
C VAL A 311 12.36 -28.20 -14.81
N GLU A 312 12.30 -29.51 -15.09
CA GLU A 312 11.06 -30.25 -15.36
C GLU A 312 10.21 -30.29 -14.08
N ILE A 313 8.95 -29.84 -14.18
CA ILE A 313 7.95 -30.03 -13.13
C ILE A 313 7.16 -31.27 -13.47
N PHE A 314 7.20 -32.25 -12.56
CA PHE A 314 6.44 -33.48 -12.58
C PHE A 314 4.94 -33.20 -12.72
N GLU A 315 4.35 -33.71 -13.80
CA GLU A 315 2.94 -33.78 -14.06
C GLU A 315 2.36 -34.96 -13.23
N SER A 316 1.70 -34.67 -12.12
CA SER A 316 0.96 -35.70 -11.38
C SER A 316 -0.37 -35.95 -12.07
N VAL A 317 -0.38 -37.03 -12.87
CA VAL A 317 -1.55 -37.68 -13.45
C VAL A 317 -2.53 -38.06 -12.34
N VAL A 318 -3.75 -37.51 -12.41
CA VAL A 318 -4.92 -38.02 -11.67
C VAL A 318 -5.49 -39.14 -12.52
N ASP A 319 -5.40 -40.37 -12.02
CA ASP A 319 -5.99 -41.55 -12.64
C ASP A 319 -7.39 -41.77 -12.02
N GLU A 320 -8.43 -41.60 -12.86
CA GLU A 320 -9.82 -41.90 -12.56
C GLU A 320 -10.08 -43.40 -12.77
N GLU A 321 -9.82 -44.26 -11.78
CA GLU A 321 -10.53 -45.54 -11.68
C GLU A 321 -10.25 -46.22 -10.34
N THR A 322 -11.26 -46.26 -9.48
CA THR A 322 -11.73 -47.44 -8.71
C THR A 322 -12.48 -46.97 -7.47
N GLY A 323 -13.81 -47.05 -7.55
CA GLY A 323 -14.66 -47.01 -6.37
C GLY A 323 -14.63 -48.35 -5.66
N VAL A 324 -14.33 -48.34 -4.35
CA VAL A 324 -14.84 -49.32 -3.40
C VAL A 324 -15.11 -48.61 -2.07
N VAL A 325 -16.39 -48.62 -1.70
CA VAL A 325 -16.93 -48.32 -0.38
C VAL A 325 -16.63 -49.49 0.55
N SER A 326 -16.12 -49.22 1.76
CA SER A 326 -16.30 -50.08 2.96
C SER A 326 -15.89 -49.33 4.23
N GLU A 327 -16.87 -48.85 4.99
CA GLU A 327 -16.85 -48.86 6.46
C GLU A 327 -17.67 -50.09 6.93
N PRO A 328 -17.72 -50.47 8.23
CA PRO A 328 -16.96 -50.02 9.40
C PRO A 328 -16.26 -51.20 10.12
N PHE A 329 -15.37 -50.93 11.07
CA PHE A 329 -15.05 -51.91 12.12
C PHE A 329 -14.95 -51.24 13.49
N ASP A 330 -15.69 -51.84 14.42
CA ASP A 330 -15.92 -51.46 15.79
C ASP A 330 -15.11 -52.37 16.73
N GLU A 331 -14.90 -51.86 17.95
CA GLU A 331 -14.52 -52.52 19.21
C GLU A 331 -13.16 -53.24 19.36
N GLY A 332 -12.42 -52.80 20.38
CA GLY A 332 -11.23 -53.49 20.91
C GLY A 332 -10.59 -52.79 22.11
N VAL A 333 -11.27 -52.85 23.26
CA VAL A 333 -10.86 -52.39 24.60
C VAL A 333 -9.62 -53.13 25.13
N ALA A 334 -8.66 -52.44 25.77
CA ALA A 334 -8.06 -52.83 27.08
C ALA A 334 -6.91 -51.93 27.58
N SER A 335 -7.08 -51.46 28.83
CA SER A 335 -6.11 -51.24 29.94
C SER A 335 -4.88 -50.33 29.72
N GLU A 336 -4.82 -49.16 30.36
CA GLU A 336 -4.24 -48.91 31.70
C GLU A 336 -2.70 -49.05 31.75
N GLU A 337 -1.99 -47.92 31.72
CA GLU A 337 -0.81 -47.75 32.57
C GLU A 337 -0.72 -46.30 33.08
N ASN A 338 -0.63 -46.24 34.39
CA ASN A 338 -0.66 -45.11 35.28
C ASN A 338 0.77 -44.60 35.48
N VAL A 339 1.08 -43.36 35.08
CA VAL A 339 2.26 -42.63 35.59
C VAL A 339 1.84 -41.22 35.96
N GLU A 340 1.66 -41.09 37.26
CA GLU A 340 1.51 -39.89 38.06
C GLU A 340 2.81 -39.07 38.00
N GLU A 341 2.83 -37.98 37.22
CA GLU A 341 3.92 -37.00 37.25
C GLU A 341 3.45 -35.73 37.96
N ALA A 342 4.05 -35.49 39.12
CA ALA A 342 3.72 -34.45 40.07
C ALA A 342 4.01 -33.04 39.53
N ILE A 343 3.00 -32.18 39.59
CA ILE A 343 3.12 -30.73 39.38
C ILE A 343 3.63 -30.11 40.69
N PRO A 344 4.80 -29.43 40.71
CA PRO A 344 5.19 -28.64 41.88
C PRO A 344 4.36 -27.35 41.97
N ALA A 345 3.81 -27.11 43.15
CA ALA A 345 3.07 -25.91 43.52
C ALA A 345 3.94 -24.64 43.40
N PRO A 346 3.39 -23.51 42.92
CA PRO A 346 4.08 -22.23 43.04
C PRO A 346 4.00 -21.71 44.48
N GLU A 347 5.18 -21.37 45.02
CA GLU A 347 5.36 -20.73 46.32
C GLU A 347 4.61 -19.39 46.37
N ALA A 348 3.73 -19.28 47.36
CA ALA A 348 3.05 -18.06 47.73
C ALA A 348 4.06 -17.05 48.29
N THR A 349 4.32 -15.99 47.53
CA THR A 349 5.07 -14.82 48.02
C THR A 349 4.11 -13.94 48.82
N ALA A 350 4.48 -13.68 50.07
CA ALA A 350 3.72 -12.92 51.03
C ALA A 350 3.51 -11.46 50.58
N GLU A 351 2.24 -11.07 50.49
CA GLU A 351 1.82 -9.67 50.45
C GLU A 351 2.15 -9.01 51.79
N THR A 352 2.89 -7.90 51.73
CA THR A 352 3.03 -6.96 52.84
C THR A 352 2.02 -5.83 52.64
N PRO A 353 1.33 -5.37 53.71
CA PRO A 353 0.33 -4.32 53.60
C PRO A 353 1.02 -2.96 53.50
N VAL A 354 0.75 -2.22 52.43
CA VAL A 354 1.10 -0.80 52.33
C VAL A 354 -0.05 0.00 52.94
N GLU A 355 0.32 0.79 53.96
CA GLU A 355 -0.53 1.70 54.69
C GLU A 355 -1.25 2.71 53.79
N GLU A 356 -2.54 2.82 54.08
CA GLU A 356 -3.48 3.88 53.77
C GLU A 356 -2.96 5.23 54.29
N ALA A 357 -2.69 6.19 53.40
CA ALA A 357 -2.45 7.57 53.76
C ALA A 357 -2.89 8.52 52.64
N GLY A 358 -3.93 9.30 52.92
CA GLY A 358 -4.12 10.64 52.35
C GLY A 358 -4.98 10.75 51.11
N GLU A 359 -6.31 10.78 51.32
CA GLU A 359 -7.20 11.55 50.43
C GLU A 359 -6.79 13.03 50.49
N GLU A 360 -6.08 13.51 49.48
CA GLU A 360 -5.92 14.94 49.23
C GLU A 360 -6.93 15.34 48.15
N THR A 361 -8.07 15.85 48.62
CA THR A 361 -9.09 16.50 47.79
C THR A 361 -8.52 17.80 47.24
N VAL A 362 -8.08 17.79 45.99
CA VAL A 362 -7.80 19.02 45.24
C VAL A 362 -9.13 19.70 44.95
N VAL A 363 -9.47 20.67 45.80
CA VAL A 363 -10.50 21.67 45.53
C VAL A 363 -10.00 22.52 44.37
N PHE A 364 -10.56 22.33 43.19
CA PHE A 364 -10.42 23.28 42.10
C PHE A 364 -11.28 24.50 42.47
N GLU A 365 -10.62 25.61 42.83
CA GLU A 365 -11.25 26.93 42.85
C GLU A 365 -11.63 27.26 41.39
N GLU A 366 -12.93 27.26 41.15
CA GLU A 366 -13.54 27.74 39.91
C GLU A 366 -13.35 29.26 39.87
N GLU A 367 -12.31 29.69 39.17
CA GLU A 367 -12.02 31.10 38.90
C GLU A 367 -13.15 31.66 38.04
N VAL A 368 -13.98 32.49 38.66
CA VAL A 368 -15.04 33.28 38.06
C VAL A 368 -14.38 34.26 37.07
N ILE A 369 -14.50 33.98 35.78
CA ILE A 369 -14.16 34.92 34.72
C ILE A 369 -15.29 35.97 34.69
N GLU A 370 -15.02 37.14 35.26
CA GLU A 370 -15.87 38.32 35.14
C GLU A 370 -15.97 38.75 33.66
N GLU A 371 -17.20 39.04 33.25
CA GLU A 371 -17.59 39.58 31.96
C GLU A 371 -16.87 40.92 31.69
N GLU A 372 -16.02 40.99 30.67
CA GLU A 372 -15.68 42.26 30.03
C GLU A 372 -16.65 42.53 28.88
N ASP A 373 -17.58 43.45 29.17
CA ASP A 373 -18.44 44.15 28.23
C ASP A 373 -17.63 44.73 27.05
N LEU A 374 -17.79 44.13 25.87
CA LEU A 374 -17.33 44.73 24.61
C LEU A 374 -18.36 45.78 24.13
N PRO A 375 -17.95 47.03 23.84
CA PRO A 375 -18.86 48.06 23.37
C PRO A 375 -19.35 47.77 21.95
N ILE A 376 -20.67 47.71 21.79
CA ILE A 376 -21.37 47.64 20.50
C ILE A 376 -21.37 49.05 19.90
N GLU A 377 -20.50 49.27 18.91
CA GLU A 377 -20.46 50.50 18.13
C GLU A 377 -21.36 50.40 16.88
N GLY A 378 -22.42 51.21 16.87
CA GLY A 378 -22.88 51.97 15.70
C GLY A 378 -23.39 51.22 14.47
N VAL A 379 -24.71 51.01 14.41
CA VAL A 379 -25.45 51.01 13.13
C VAL A 379 -26.60 52.01 13.24
N GLU A 380 -26.42 53.18 12.62
CA GLU A 380 -27.47 54.17 12.41
C GLU A 380 -28.51 53.64 11.39
N PRO A 381 -29.82 53.90 11.59
CA PRO A 381 -30.80 53.71 10.54
C PRO A 381 -30.90 54.97 9.67
N GLU A 382 -30.73 54.79 8.36
CA GLU A 382 -31.05 55.79 7.33
C GLU A 382 -32.59 55.91 7.11
N PRO A 383 -33.04 57.03 6.51
CA PRO A 383 -34.31 57.71 6.82
C PRO A 383 -35.62 57.08 6.32
#